data_AF-A0A1J3HXC3-F1
#
_entry.id   AF-A0A1J3HXC3-F1
#
_cell.length_a   1.000
_cell.length_b   1.000
_cell.length_c   1.000
_cell.angle_alpha   90.00
_cell.angle_beta   90.00
_cell.angle_gamma   90.00
#
_symmetry.space_group_name_H-M   'P 1'
#
loop_
_entity.id
_entity.type
_entity.pdbx_description
1 polymer ?
#
loop_
_entity_poly.entity_id
_entity_poly.type
_entity_poly.pdbx_seq_one_letter_code
_entity_poly.pdbx_strand_id
1 'polypeptide(L)'
;RKLLVRVYGEGVDLFFNRKDEIRTFEVVSRHGHGPRLLGRFAGGRIEEFINARTLSAADLREPVVSALVAAKLRDFHGINIPGDRNVLLWDRMRNWLGQAKSL
;
A
#
# COMPACT_ATOMS: atom_id res chain seq x y z
N ARG A 1 8.13 -13.97 -19.41
CA ARG A 1 8.27 -13.29 -18.09
C ARG A 1 6.93 -12.63 -17.77
N LYS A 2 6.33 -12.87 -16.59
CA LYS A 2 5.03 -12.27 -16.20
C LYS A 2 5.25 -10.93 -15.50
N LEU A 3 4.34 -9.98 -15.71
CA LEU A 3 4.35 -8.62 -15.18
C LEU A 3 2.93 -8.28 -14.72
N LEU A 4 2.79 -7.35 -13.78
CA LEU A 4 1.50 -6.85 -13.33
C LEU A 4 1.35 -5.36 -13.73
N VAL A 5 0.23 -5.04 -14.37
CA VAL A 5 -0.16 -3.65 -14.67
C VAL A 5 -1.25 -3.23 -13.70
N ARG A 6 -1.00 -2.16 -12.95
CA ARG A 6 -1.96 -1.57 -12.02
C ARG A 6 -2.44 -0.24 -12.57
N VAL A 7 -3.75 -0.15 -12.85
CA VAL A 7 -4.42 1.05 -13.34
C VAL A 7 -5.18 1.69 -12.18
N TYR A 8 -5.02 3.00 -11.99
CA TYR A 8 -5.72 3.76 -10.98
C TYR A 8 -7.11 4.19 -11.49
N GLY A 9 -8.13 4.02 -10.66
CA GLY A 9 -9.50 4.46 -10.97
C GLY A 9 -9.67 5.98 -10.94
N GLU A 10 -10.79 6.45 -11.48
CA GLU A 10 -11.21 7.85 -11.37
C GLU A 10 -11.69 8.16 -9.93
N GLY A 11 -11.50 9.39 -9.46
CA GLY A 11 -11.94 9.83 -8.13
C GLY A 11 -11.09 9.36 -6.94
N VAL A 12 -10.09 8.50 -7.15
CA VAL A 12 -9.22 8.00 -6.05
C VAL A 12 -8.39 9.10 -5.39
N ASP A 13 -8.17 10.21 -6.10
CA ASP A 13 -7.44 11.39 -5.58
C ASP A 13 -8.15 12.06 -4.40
N LEU A 14 -9.46 11.82 -4.22
CA LEU A 14 -10.23 12.26 -3.05
C LEU A 14 -9.80 11.54 -1.77
N PHE A 15 -9.25 10.33 -1.89
CA PHE A 15 -8.92 9.49 -0.75
C PHE A 15 -7.44 9.52 -0.38
N PHE A 16 -6.54 9.68 -1.35
CA PHE A 16 -5.10 9.69 -1.12
C PHE A 16 -4.32 10.41 -2.23
N ASN A 17 -3.15 10.95 -1.86
CA ASN A 17 -2.22 11.58 -2.78
C ASN A 17 -1.38 10.51 -3.52
N ARG A 18 -1.53 10.43 -4.85
CA ARG A 18 -0.80 9.45 -5.68
C ARG A 18 0.72 9.60 -5.61
N LYS A 19 1.25 10.82 -5.47
CA LYS A 19 2.71 11.04 -5.39
C LYS A 19 3.27 10.44 -4.10
N ASP A 20 2.57 10.61 -2.99
CA ASP A 20 2.97 10.05 -1.70
C ASP A 20 2.86 8.52 -1.68
N GLU A 21 1.81 7.98 -2.30
CA GLU A 21 1.63 6.52 -2.45
C GLU A 21 2.79 5.90 -3.25
N ILE A 22 3.12 6.47 -4.42
CA ILE A 22 4.21 5.98 -5.27
C ILE A 22 5.56 6.09 -4.55
N ARG A 23 5.82 7.21 -3.87
CA ARG A 23 7.05 7.38 -3.07
C ARG A 23 7.15 6.32 -1.98
N THR A 24 6.07 6.10 -1.23
CA THR A 24 6.01 5.09 -0.17
C THR A 24 6.22 3.69 -0.74
N PHE A 25 5.52 3.36 -1.84
CA PHE A 25 5.64 2.09 -2.55
C PHE A 25 7.07 1.81 -2.99
N GLU A 26 7.76 2.79 -3.59
CA GLU A 26 9.16 2.65 -4.01
C GLU A 26 10.08 2.32 -2.83
N VAL A 27 9.92 2.99 -1.69
CA VAL A 27 10.76 2.76 -0.51
C VAL A 27 10.50 1.36 0.05
N VAL A 28 9.24 0.98 0.24
CA VAL A 28 8.83 -0.35 0.72
C VAL A 28 9.33 -1.46 -0.21
N SER A 29 9.22 -1.24 -1.52
CA SER A 29 9.69 -2.16 -2.56
C SER A 29 11.22 -2.36 -2.48
N ARG A 30 12.00 -1.28 -2.32
CA ARG A 30 13.46 -1.34 -2.16
C ARG A 30 13.90 -2.10 -0.90
N HIS A 31 13.09 -2.08 0.16
CA HIS A 31 13.35 -2.84 1.39
C HIS A 31 12.87 -4.30 1.31
N GLY A 32 12.35 -4.76 0.17
CA GLY A 32 11.89 -6.15 0.00
C GLY A 32 10.53 -6.44 0.66
N HIS A 33 9.74 -5.40 0.94
CA HIS A 33 8.41 -5.52 1.54
C HIS A 33 7.27 -5.33 0.53
N GLY A 34 7.53 -5.60 -0.75
CA GLY A 34 6.54 -5.55 -1.82
C GLY A 34 7.14 -5.94 -3.18
N PRO A 35 6.33 -6.01 -4.24
CA PRO A 35 6.84 -6.26 -5.59
C PRO A 35 7.75 -5.13 -6.05
N ARG A 36 8.71 -5.44 -6.93
CA ARG A 36 9.56 -4.40 -7.54
C ARG A 36 8.74 -3.45 -8.41
N LEU A 37 8.95 -2.13 -8.26
CA LEU A 37 8.47 -1.16 -9.24
C LEU A 37 9.32 -1.27 -10.52
N LEU A 38 8.68 -1.52 -11.67
CA LEU A 38 9.35 -1.70 -12.96
C LEU A 38 9.14 -0.50 -13.90
N GLY A 39 8.04 0.23 -13.74
CA GLY A 39 7.74 1.40 -14.56
C GLY A 39 6.54 2.20 -14.06
N ARG A 40 6.42 3.44 -14.54
CA ARG A 40 5.33 4.38 -14.24
C ARG A 40 4.76 4.93 -15.53
N PHE A 41 3.46 5.19 -15.56
CA PHE A 41 2.78 5.86 -16.67
C PHE A 41 1.62 6.71 -16.16
N ALA A 42 1.07 7.56 -17.02
CA ALA A 42 -0.10 8.37 -16.68
C ALA A 42 -1.28 7.44 -16.35
N GLY A 43 -1.72 7.43 -15.08
CA GLY A 43 -2.83 6.59 -14.62
C GLY A 43 -2.45 5.21 -14.08
N GLY A 44 -1.16 4.89 -13.88
CA GLY A 44 -0.81 3.59 -13.32
C GLY A 44 0.67 3.30 -13.10
N ARG A 45 0.96 2.02 -12.80
CA ARG A 45 2.33 1.49 -12.64
C ARG A 45 2.45 0.06 -13.15
N ILE A 46 3.67 -0.32 -13.49
CA ILE A 46 4.06 -1.70 -13.83
C ILE A 46 4.91 -2.22 -12.67
N GLU A 47 4.52 -3.37 -12.12
CA GLU A 47 5.18 -4.02 -10.99
C GLU A 47 5.50 -5.49 -11.29
N GLU A 48 6.45 -6.04 -10.53
CA GLU A 48 6.76 -7.46 -10.55
C GLU A 48 5.53 -8.31 -10.25
N PHE A 49 5.32 -9.37 -11.04
CA PHE A 49 4.27 -10.34 -10.77
C PHE A 49 4.73 -11.36 -9.72
N ILE A 50 4.05 -11.39 -8.58
CA ILE A 50 4.27 -12.39 -7.52
C ILE A 50 3.34 -13.57 -7.76
N ASN A 51 3.91 -14.76 -7.98
CA ASN A 51 3.13 -15.98 -8.14
C ASN A 51 2.72 -16.55 -6.77
N ALA A 52 1.66 -15.98 -6.19
CA ALA A 52 1.15 -16.38 -4.88
C ALA A 52 -0.39 -16.30 -4.82
N ARG A 53 -0.96 -16.92 -3.78
CA ARG A 53 -2.37 -16.79 -3.40
C ARG A 53 -2.50 -15.78 -2.26
N THR A 54 -3.55 -14.96 -2.30
CA THR A 54 -3.93 -14.10 -1.17
C THR A 54 -4.54 -14.92 -0.03
N LEU A 55 -4.15 -14.62 1.21
CA LEU A 55 -4.77 -15.18 2.41
C LEU A 55 -6.24 -14.70 2.52
N SER A 56 -7.13 -15.62 2.86
CA SER A 56 -8.52 -15.34 3.19
C SER A 56 -8.65 -14.89 4.64
N ALA A 57 -9.84 -14.39 5.00
CA ALA A 57 -10.14 -14.06 6.40
C ALA A 57 -10.05 -15.30 7.32
N ALA A 58 -10.31 -16.51 6.83
CA ALA A 58 -10.14 -17.74 7.60
C ALA A 58 -8.65 -18.03 7.82
N ASP A 59 -7.83 -17.96 6.77
CA ASP A 59 -6.38 -18.17 6.88
C ASP A 59 -5.74 -17.22 7.91
N LEU A 60 -6.18 -15.95 7.96
CA LEU A 60 -5.65 -14.95 8.90
C LEU A 60 -5.94 -15.27 10.39
N ARG A 61 -6.95 -16.10 10.67
CA ARG A 61 -7.29 -16.51 12.05
C ARG A 61 -6.46 -17.71 12.52
N GLU A 62 -5.80 -18.42 11.61
CA GLU A 62 -4.92 -19.52 11.98
C GLU A 62 -3.73 -18.99 12.81
N PRO A 63 -3.50 -19.51 14.03
CA PRO A 63 -2.49 -18.96 14.94
C PRO A 63 -1.08 -18.89 14.31
N VAL A 64 -0.72 -19.90 13.52
CA VAL A 64 0.57 -19.96 12.82
C VAL A 64 0.69 -18.86 11.78
N VAL A 65 -0.36 -18.62 10.98
CA VAL A 65 -0.38 -17.56 9.97
C VAL A 65 -0.34 -16.19 10.64
N SER A 66 -1.13 -16.00 11.71
CA SER A 66 -1.16 -14.75 12.48
C SER A 66 0.22 -14.40 13.06
N ALA A 67 0.95 -15.39 13.60
CA ALA A 67 2.31 -15.21 14.09
C ALA A 67 3.28 -14.77 12.97
N LEU A 68 3.17 -15.36 11.77
CA LEU A 68 3.98 -14.95 10.60
C LEU A 68 3.65 -13.53 10.14
N VAL A 69 2.36 -13.16 10.13
CA VAL A 69 1.92 -11.79 9.82
C VAL A 69 2.48 -10.81 10.84
N ALA A 70 2.41 -11.12 12.14
CA ALA A 70 2.94 -10.27 13.20
C ALA A 70 4.47 -10.06 13.07
N ALA A 71 5.23 -11.12 12.79
CA ALA A 71 6.66 -11.02 12.54
C ALA A 71 6.97 -10.14 11.32
N LYS A 72 6.24 -10.31 10.22
CA LYS A 72 6.45 -9.48 9.01
C LYS A 72 6.01 -8.03 9.22
N LEU A 73 4.97 -7.78 10.01
CA LEU A 73 4.53 -6.43 10.39
C LEU A 73 5.54 -5.72 11.28
N ARG A 74 6.18 -6.42 12.22
CA ARG A 74 7.28 -5.87 13.03
C ARG A 74 8.39 -5.35 12.12
N ASP A 75 8.81 -6.17 11.16
CA ASP A 75 9.87 -5.77 10.21
C ASP A 75 9.40 -4.61 9.32
N PHE A 76 8.13 -4.61 8.89
CA PHE A 76 7.53 -3.53 8.11
C PHE A 76 7.47 -2.20 8.88
N HIS A 77 7.12 -2.21 10.17
CA HIS A 77 7.13 -1.03 11.04
C HIS A 77 8.54 -0.48 11.28
N GLY A 78 9.58 -1.29 11.09
CA GLY A 78 10.97 -0.87 11.18
C GLY A 78 11.51 -0.13 9.95
N ILE A 79 10.73 -0.06 8.85
CA ILE A 79 11.19 0.60 7.62
C ILE A 79 11.31 2.11 7.86
N ASN A 80 12.50 2.65 7.62
CA ASN A 80 12.70 4.09 7.64
C ASN A 80 12.16 4.71 6.34
N ILE A 81 10.95 5.27 6.39
CA ILE A 81 10.39 6.03 5.28
C ILE A 81 10.90 7.47 5.35
N PRO A 82 11.62 7.99 4.32
CA PRO A 82 12.05 9.38 4.30
C PRO A 82 10.84 10.30 4.19
N GLY A 83 10.78 11.34 5.02
CA GLY A 83 9.69 12.31 5.03
C GLY A 83 9.27 12.66 6.46
N ASP A 84 8.20 13.43 6.54
CA ASP A 84 7.56 13.75 7.81
C ASP A 84 6.94 12.50 8.45
N ARG A 85 7.04 12.38 9.78
CA ARG A 85 6.50 11.27 10.57
C ARG A 85 5.20 11.64 11.29
N ASN A 86 4.56 12.73 10.87
CA ASN A 86 3.25 13.13 11.37
C ASN A 86 2.17 12.08 11.08
N VAL A 87 1.28 11.87 12.06
CA VAL A 87 0.19 10.91 11.97
C VAL A 87 -0.89 11.45 11.03
N LEU A 88 -1.04 10.83 9.86
CA LEU A 88 -2.00 11.27 8.82
C LEU A 88 -3.45 10.79 9.07
N LEU A 89 -3.67 9.88 10.02
CA LEU A 89 -4.96 9.22 10.22
C LEU A 89 -6.09 10.23 10.49
N TRP A 90 -5.85 11.17 11.41
CA TRP A 90 -6.87 12.11 11.87
C TRP A 90 -7.29 13.11 10.78
N ASP A 91 -6.31 13.66 10.04
CA ASP A 91 -6.58 14.57 8.93
C ASP A 91 -7.33 13.86 7.80
N ARG A 92 -6.94 12.63 7.47
CA ARG A 92 -7.65 11.81 6.47
C ARG A 92 -9.10 11.56 6.88
N MET A 93 -9.35 11.15 8.12
CA MET A 93 -10.71 10.91 8.62
C MET A 93 -11.58 12.17 8.57
N ARG A 94 -11.04 13.34 8.96
CA ARG A 94 -11.75 14.62 8.86
C ARG A 94 -12.07 14.99 7.43
N ASN A 95 -11.10 14.83 6.52
CA ASN A 95 -11.30 15.12 5.10
C ASN A 95 -12.38 14.23 4.49
N TRP A 96 -12.35 12.92 4.77
CA TRP A 96 -13.38 11.99 4.29
C TRP A 96 -14.76 12.31 4.84
N LEU A 97 -14.86 12.68 6.12
CA LEU A 97 -16.13 13.13 6.70
C LEU A 97 -16.64 14.41 6.01
N GLY A 98 -15.75 15.35 5.67
CA GLY A 98 -16.10 16.54 4.90
C GLY A 98 -16.65 16.20 3.52
N GLN A 99 -15.96 15.32 2.78
CA GLN A 99 -16.40 14.85 1.46
C GLN A 99 -17.77 14.14 1.52
N ALA A 100 -17.96 13.27 2.52
CA ALA A 100 -19.22 12.56 2.70
C ALA A 100 -20.40 13.50 3.01
N LYS A 101 -20.15 14.62 3.69
CA LYS A 101 -21.18 15.64 3.98
C LYS A 101 -21.52 16.54 2.79
N SER A 102 -20.64 16.60 1.78
CA SER A 102 -20.84 17.41 0.57
C SER A 102 -21.48 16.65 -0.59
N LEU A 103 -21.75 15.36 -0.41
CA LEU A 103 -22.56 14.52 -1.30
C LEU A 103 -24.04 14.60 -0.91
#